data_AF-A0A2I2KWE2-F1
#
_entry.id   AF-A0A2I2KWE2-F1
#
_cell.length_a   1.000
_cell.length_b   1.000
_cell.length_c   1.000
_cell.angle_alpha   90.00
_cell.angle_beta   90.00
_cell.angle_gamma   90.00
#
_symmetry.space_group_name_H-M   'P 1'
#
loop_
_entity.id
_entity.type
_entity.pdbx_description
1 polymer ?
#
loop_
_entity_poly.entity_id
_entity_poly.type
_entity_poly.pdbx_seq_one_letter_code
_entity_poly.pdbx_strand_id
1 'polypeptide(L)' 'MQAASRMGQLLPDLQRTATTLVHHGNTLADPRFWEGPKAQVFRSQIWPEVQRALIDLHADLTELAHGIAEINRRTAAAGS' A
#
# COMPACT_ATOMS: atom_id res chain seq x y z
N MET A 1 -16.97 -5.69 16.48
CA MET A 1 -17.58 -5.26 15.20
C MET A 1 -17.15 -3.85 14.78
N GLN A 2 -17.20 -2.83 15.65
CA GLN A 2 -16.78 -1.45 15.34
C GLN A 2 -15.34 -1.32 14.80
N ALA A 3 -14.39 -2.12 15.31
CA ALA A 3 -13.00 -2.11 14.85
C ALA A 3 -12.83 -2.59 13.39
N ALA A 4 -13.51 -3.67 12.99
CA ALA A 4 -13.45 -4.19 11.62
C ALA A 4 -14.08 -3.21 10.61
N SER A 5 -15.20 -2.59 10.98
CA SER A 5 -15.85 -1.56 10.16
C SER A 5 -14.95 -0.32 10.00
N ARG A 6 -14.34 0.16 11.09
CA ARG A 6 -13.40 1.30 11.04
C ARG A 6 -12.18 0.96 10.18
N MET A 7 -11.64 -0.26 10.31
CA MET A 7 -10.51 -0.69 9.51
C MET A 7 -10.88 -0.77 8.02
N GLY A 8 -12.06 -1.30 7.69
CA GLY A 8 -12.60 -1.28 6.32
C GLY A 8 -12.72 0.12 5.71
N GLN A 9 -12.97 1.14 6.52
CA GLN A 9 -13.01 2.55 6.06
C GLN A 9 -11.61 3.13 5.78
N LEU A 10 -10.58 2.71 6.52
CA LEU A 10 -9.22 3.25 6.41
C LEU A 10 -8.39 2.55 5.33
N LEU A 11 -8.69 1.28 5.03
CA LEU A 11 -7.92 0.48 4.07
C LEU A 11 -7.81 1.10 2.68
N PRO A 12 -8.89 1.62 2.06
CA PRO A 12 -8.78 2.20 0.71
C PRO A 12 -7.82 3.38 0.65
N ASP A 13 -7.78 4.20 1.71
CA ASP A 13 -6.89 5.36 1.77
C ASP A 13 -5.44 4.92 1.95
N LEU A 14 -5.18 3.92 2.79
CA LEU A 14 -3.83 3.34 2.95
C LEU A 14 -3.33 2.70 1.65
N GLN A 15 -4.19 1.94 0.96
CA GLN A 15 -3.87 1.36 -0.35
C GLN A 15 -3.54 2.44 -1.38
N ARG A 16 -4.33 3.52 -1.42
CA ARG A 16 -4.07 4.66 -2.30
C ARG A 16 -2.75 5.34 -1.96
N THR A 17 -2.47 5.59 -0.68
CA THR A 17 -1.22 6.18 -0.24
C THR A 17 -0.02 5.33 -0.64
N ALA A 18 -0.06 4.01 -0.45
CA ALA A 18 1.02 3.11 -0.87
C ALA A 18 1.27 3.21 -2.39
N THR A 19 0.22 3.15 -3.20
CA THR A 19 0.31 3.30 -4.67
C THR A 19 0.87 4.67 -5.07
N THR A 20 0.43 5.75 -4.42
CA THR A 20 0.94 7.10 -4.66
C THR A 20 2.43 7.22 -4.33
N LEU A 21 2.89 6.64 -3.21
CA LEU A 21 4.31 6.63 -2.85
C LEU A 21 5.15 5.84 -3.86
N VAL A 22 4.66 4.68 -4.33
CA VAL A 22 5.31 3.92 -5.42
C VAL A 22 5.44 4.78 -6.67
N HIS A 23 4.37 5.47 -7.06
CA HIS A 23 4.40 6.33 -8.25
C HIS A 23 5.42 7.47 -8.11
N HIS A 24 5.41 8.20 -6.99
CA HIS A 24 6.36 9.29 -6.77
C HIS A 24 7.81 8.82 -6.68
N GLY A 25 8.08 7.70 -6.01
CA GLY A 25 9.42 7.15 -5.93
C GLY A 25 9.93 6.68 -7.30
N ASN A 26 9.07 6.10 -8.14
CA ASN A 26 9.42 5.76 -9.53
C ASN A 26 9.79 7.00 -10.35
N THR A 27 9.05 8.11 -10.19
CA THR A 27 9.41 9.38 -10.82
C THR A 27 10.76 9.90 -10.35
N LEU A 28 11.06 9.79 -9.05
CA LEU A 28 12.36 10.21 -8.49
C LEU A 28 13.52 9.28 -8.91
N ALA A 29 13.25 8.00 -9.15
CA ALA A 29 14.25 7.04 -9.57
C ALA A 29 14.60 7.15 -11.07
N ASP A 30 13.75 7.81 -11.86
CA ASP A 30 13.93 7.99 -13.29
C ASP A 30 14.94 9.12 -13.59
N PRO A 31 16.03 8.82 -14.31
CA PRO A 31 17.11 9.77 -14.62
C PRO A 31 16.65 10.96 -15.48
N ARG A 32 15.46 10.91 -16.08
CA ARG A 32 14.91 12.03 -16.85
C ARG A 32 14.39 13.16 -15.96
N PHE A 33 14.03 12.86 -14.72
CA PHE A 33 13.40 13.83 -13.80
C PHE A 33 14.34 14.26 -12.66
N TRP A 34 15.27 13.40 -12.24
CA TRP A 34 16.24 13.74 -11.21
C TRP A 34 17.58 13.04 -11.44
N GLU A 35 18.66 13.82 -11.52
CA GLU A 35 20.02 13.34 -11.77
C GLU A 35 21.05 13.89 -10.79
N GLY A 36 22.21 13.24 -10.75
CA GLY A 36 23.33 13.58 -9.88
C GLY A 36 23.64 12.52 -8.81
N PRO A 37 24.69 12.72 -8.00
CA PRO A 37 25.20 11.68 -7.09
C PRO A 37 24.16 11.17 -6.09
N LYS A 38 23.30 12.06 -5.57
CA LYS A 38 22.23 11.67 -4.63
C LYS A 38 21.09 10.90 -5.33
N ALA A 39 20.75 11.25 -6.57
CA ALA A 39 19.76 10.51 -7.36
C ALA A 39 20.27 9.09 -7.67
N GLN A 40 21.57 8.95 -7.96
CA GLN A 40 22.22 7.65 -8.13
C GLN A 40 22.14 6.80 -6.87
N VAL A 41 22.45 7.35 -5.70
CA VAL A 41 22.31 6.62 -4.41
C VAL A 41 20.86 6.24 -4.18
N PHE A 42 19.92 7.16 -4.38
CA PHE A 42 18.49 6.88 -4.21
C PHE A 42 18.05 5.70 -5.09
N ARG A 43 18.28 5.75 -6.40
CA ARG A 43 17.80 4.72 -7.33
C ARG A 43 18.52 3.38 -7.21
N SER A 44 19.79 3.37 -6.79
CA SER A 44 20.60 2.14 -6.71
C SER A 44 20.57 1.46 -5.36
N GLN A 45 20.33 2.19 -4.27
CA GLN A 45 20.48 1.66 -2.91
C GLN A 45 19.21 1.80 -2.07
N ILE A 46 18.47 2.90 -2.21
CA ILE A 46 17.35 3.21 -1.31
C ILE A 46 16.01 2.78 -1.90
N TRP A 47 15.74 3.20 -3.14
CA TRP A 47 14.45 3.03 -3.78
C TRP A 47 14.04 1.56 -3.96
N PRO A 48 14.92 0.63 -4.38
CA PRO A 48 14.52 -0.76 -4.57
C PRO A 48 13.93 -1.41 -3.31
N GLU A 49 14.54 -1.16 -2.14
CA GLU A 49 14.07 -1.69 -0.86
C GLU A 49 12.76 -1.05 -0.43
N VAL A 50 12.66 0.29 -0.54
CA VAL A 50 11.44 1.03 -0.21
C VAL A 50 10.29 0.63 -1.12
N GLN A 51 10.53 0.52 -2.42
CA GLN A 51 9.55 0.10 -3.40
C GLN A 51 9.03 -1.30 -3.07
N ARG A 52 9.93 -2.23 -2.73
CA ARG A 52 9.54 -3.59 -2.35
C ARG A 52 8.65 -3.58 -1.12
N ALA A 53 9.03 -2.86 -0.07
CA ALA A 53 8.24 -2.73 1.15
C ALA A 53 6.85 -2.13 0.89
N LEU A 54 6.74 -1.13 0.01
CA LEU A 54 5.45 -0.53 -0.36
C LEU A 54 4.57 -1.48 -1.18
N ILE A 55 5.16 -2.28 -2.06
CA ILE A 55 4.43 -3.31 -2.83
C ILE A 55 3.92 -4.41 -1.88
N ASP A 56 4.76 -4.89 -0.98
CA ASP A 56 4.39 -5.90 0.01
C ASP A 56 3.28 -5.37 0.93
N LEU A 57 3.41 -4.13 1.43
CA LEU A 57 2.34 -3.46 2.19
C LEU A 57 1.02 -3.40 1.41
N HIS A 58 1.05 -3.07 0.12
CA HIS A 58 -0.17 -3.02 -0.69
C HIS A 58 -0.84 -4.39 -0.82
N ALA A 59 -0.04 -5.46 -0.95
CA ALA A 59 -0.53 -6.83 -0.98
C ALA A 59 -1.18 -7.21 0.36
N ASP A 60 -0.51 -6.92 1.48
CA ASP A 60 -1.01 -7.20 2.83
C ASP A 60 -2.34 -6.47 3.12
N LEU A 61 -2.44 -5.20 2.70
CA LEU A 61 -3.68 -4.42 2.83
C LEU A 61 -4.83 -5.02 1.99
N THR A 62 -4.51 -5.61 0.84
CA THR A 62 -5.49 -6.27 -0.03
C THR A 62 -6.00 -7.57 0.59
N GLU A 63 -5.10 -8.37 1.18
CA GLU A 63 -5.48 -9.56 1.93
C GLU A 63 -6.36 -9.20 3.15
N LEU A 64 -5.97 -8.17 3.90
CA LEU A 64 -6.74 -7.69 5.03
C LEU A 64 -8.15 -7.22 4.62
N ALA A 65 -8.29 -6.54 3.47
CA ALA A 65 -9.59 -6.14 2.94
C ALA A 65 -10.50 -7.35 2.65
N HIS A 66 -9.95 -8.41 2.04
CA HIS A 66 -10.69 -9.66 1.81
C HIS A 66 -11.12 -10.32 3.13
N GLY A 67 -10.23 -10.36 4.12
CA GLY A 67 -10.55 -10.91 5.45
C GLY A 67 -11.70 -10.17 6.14
N ILE A 68 -11.71 -8.84 6.10
CA ILE A 68 -12.78 -8.02 6.68
C ILE A 68 -14.11 -8.26 5.94
N ALA A 69 -14.09 -8.32 4.60
CA ALA A 69 -15.29 -8.58 3.81
C ALA A 69 -15.91 -9.94 4.17
N GLU A 70 -15.09 -10.97 4.36
CA GLU A 70 -15.55 -12.30 4.75
C GLU A 70 -16.14 -12.33 6.16
N ILE A 71 -15.52 -11.66 7.13
CA ILE A 71 -16.04 -11.56 8.50
C ILE A 71 -17.43 -10.87 8.49
N ASN A 72 -17.56 -9.79 7.73
CA ASN A 72 -18.84 -9.07 7.61
C ASN A 72 -19.93 -9.95 6.98
N ARG A 73 -19.58 -10.69 5.91
CA ARG A 73 -20.50 -11.63 5.24
C ARG A 73 -20.99 -12.72 6.19
N ARG A 74 -20.08 -13.39 6.91
CA ARG A 74 -20.44 -14.45 7.88
C ARG A 74 -21.31 -13.91 9.02
N THR A 75 -21.01 -12.71 9.50
CA THR A 75 -21.79 -12.10 10.58
C THR A 75 -23.19 -11.73 10.13
N ALA A 76 -23.35 -11.18 8.92
CA ALA A 76 -24.67 -10.89 8.36
C ALA A 76 -25.52 -12.16 8.20
N ALA A 77 -24.92 -13.25 7.71
CA ALA A 77 -25.60 -14.54 7.55
C ALA A 77 -25.97 -15.22 8.88
N ALA A 78 -25.22 -14.99 9.95
CA ALA A 78 -25.51 -15.56 11.27
C ALA A 78 -26.57 -14.77 12.06
N GLY A 79 -26.86 -13.53 11.66
CA GLY A 79 -27.86 -12.66 12.28
C GLY A 79 -29.20 -12.59 11.54
N SER A 80 -29.33 -13.28 10.41
CA SER A 80 -30.55 -13.48 9.62
C SER A 80 -31.11 -14.88 9.84
#